data_AF-A0A922X9G1-F1
#
_entry.id   AF-A0A922X9G1-F1
#
_cell.length_a   1.000
_cell.length_b   1.000
_cell.length_c   1.000
_cell.angle_alpha   90.00
_cell.angle_beta   90.00
_cell.angle_gamma   90.00
#
_symmetry.space_group_name_H-M   'P 1'
#
loop_
_entity.id
_entity.type
_entity.pdbx_description
1 polymer ?
#
loop_
_entity_poly.entity_id
_entity_poly.type
_entity_poly.pdbx_seq_one_letter_code
_entity_poly.pdbx_strand_id
1 'polypeptide(L)'
;MGRNLRWTVMTDWATSLIDRARAQAATTMLLAWAVVRGLSAAHGADVTPASAVSPVLEAPVTFDSQTNAGDQVYMISTRSIGTQCEPSIMSSGLQIEAHDGVGGSTGWRTLSWSELSTELSNPVPTIVYIHGNRVDCGYSKSHGLAMYRSLAARNHGDGPIRFVIWSWPSSQIRGQVRDYQVKAARTKQVGWQLAWTIDQLPAETPLAVIGYSYGARVATGALHLLAGGRLGSLELAQRSHPQRPPMRAAFVAAALDANWIRPGGYHGRALEQVDELLLVNNHLDPAMRFYHLAMESGARPLGYGGPRGLGQFTGRVRSVDVTSAVGRHHAIEEYLASSSRVTRVLEQVAQFPARLQEEQGETETELAARP
;
A
#
# COMPACT_ATOMS: atom_id res chain seq x y z
N MET A 1 37.27 12.53 45.49
CA MET A 1 35.81 12.42 45.18
C MET A 1 35.38 13.70 44.49
N GLY A 2 35.00 13.69 43.20
CA GLY A 2 34.64 14.94 42.51
C GLY A 2 34.56 14.93 40.97
N ARG A 3 34.64 13.77 40.30
CA ARG A 3 34.53 13.69 38.83
C ARG A 3 33.27 13.00 38.29
N ASN A 4 32.38 12.48 39.15
CA ASN A 4 31.19 11.73 38.71
C ASN A 4 29.89 12.54 38.64
N LEU A 5 29.83 13.80 39.07
CA LEU A 5 28.59 14.60 39.01
C LEU A 5 28.37 15.39 37.70
N ARG A 6 29.38 15.54 36.85
CA ARG A 6 29.25 16.34 35.60
C ARG A 6 28.60 15.59 34.43
N TRP A 7 28.62 14.25 34.43
CA TRP A 7 28.07 13.46 33.33
C TRP A 7 26.55 13.27 33.43
N THR A 8 26.01 13.10 34.63
CA THR A 8 24.56 12.90 34.85
C THR A 8 23.74 14.14 34.51
N VAL A 9 24.28 15.34 34.76
CA VAL A 9 23.59 16.62 34.48
C VAL A 9 23.53 16.91 32.97
N MET A 10 24.52 16.48 32.17
CA MET A 10 24.49 16.64 30.71
C MET A 10 23.54 15.66 30.03
N THR A 11 23.38 14.44 30.54
CA THR A 11 22.42 13.48 29.98
C THR A 11 20.98 13.91 30.21
N ASP A 12 20.66 14.44 31.39
CA ASP A 12 19.30 14.92 31.73
C ASP A 12 18.90 16.18 30.94
N TRP A 13 19.86 17.04 30.63
CA TRP A 13 19.63 18.20 29.77
C TRP A 13 19.33 17.80 28.31
N ALA A 14 20.04 16.80 27.80
CA ALA A 14 19.85 16.30 26.44
C ALA A 14 18.51 15.58 26.26
N THR A 15 18.08 14.73 27.21
CA THR A 15 16.74 14.12 27.21
C THR A 15 15.65 15.17 27.34
N SER A 16 15.82 16.16 28.22
CA SER A 16 14.86 17.27 28.39
C SER A 16 14.70 18.14 27.13
N LEU A 17 15.77 18.33 26.34
CA LEU A 17 15.69 19.05 25.06
C LEU A 17 15.00 18.22 23.99
N ILE A 18 15.28 16.92 23.93
CA ILE A 18 14.62 15.97 23.01
C ILE A 18 13.12 15.88 23.32
N ASP A 19 12.74 15.84 24.60
CA ASP A 19 11.34 15.78 25.02
C ASP A 19 10.60 17.09 24.76
N ARG A 20 11.26 18.24 24.91
CA ARG A 20 10.69 19.55 24.52
C ARG A 20 10.51 19.69 23.01
N ALA A 21 11.47 19.21 22.21
CA ALA A 21 11.36 19.17 20.75
C ALA A 21 10.22 18.24 20.29
N ARG A 22 10.07 17.07 20.95
CA ARG A 22 8.95 16.13 20.70
C ARG A 22 7.60 16.72 21.10
N ALA A 23 7.53 17.45 22.20
CA ALA A 23 6.31 18.14 22.64
C ALA A 23 5.91 19.26 21.66
N GLN A 24 6.86 20.06 21.16
CA GLN A 24 6.60 21.09 20.16
C GLN A 24 6.17 20.49 18.81
N ALA A 25 6.78 19.37 18.39
CA ALA A 25 6.38 18.63 17.19
C ALA A 25 4.96 18.07 17.33
N ALA A 26 4.60 17.54 18.50
CA ALA A 26 3.25 17.05 18.80
C ALA A 26 2.21 18.17 18.77
N THR A 27 2.51 19.36 19.33
CA THR A 27 1.63 20.54 19.29
C THR A 27 1.47 21.09 17.87
N THR A 28 2.55 21.11 17.08
CA THR A 28 2.51 21.56 15.67
C THR A 28 1.71 20.58 14.81
N MET A 29 1.84 19.27 15.05
CA MET A 29 1.01 18.25 14.40
C MET A 29 -0.46 18.38 14.83
N LEU A 30 -0.75 18.60 16.12
CA LEU A 30 -2.11 18.84 16.61
C LEU A 30 -2.75 20.08 15.98
N LEU A 31 -2.00 21.18 15.83
CA LEU A 31 -2.48 22.42 15.20
C LEU A 31 -2.67 22.24 13.69
N ALA A 32 -1.72 21.61 13.00
CA ALA A 32 -1.86 21.30 11.58
C ALA A 32 -3.09 20.42 11.31
N TRP A 33 -3.40 19.51 12.23
CA TRP A 33 -4.56 18.61 12.14
C TRP A 33 -5.87 19.27 12.60
N ALA A 34 -5.83 20.16 13.60
CA ALA A 34 -6.96 20.99 13.99
C ALA A 34 -7.36 21.97 12.88
N VAL A 35 -6.41 22.46 12.07
CA VAL A 35 -6.69 23.23 10.86
C VAL A 35 -7.34 22.35 9.78
N VAL A 36 -6.94 21.08 9.65
CA VAL A 36 -7.57 20.10 8.73
C VAL A 36 -9.02 19.80 9.13
N ARG A 37 -9.34 19.72 10.43
CA ARG A 37 -10.74 19.58 10.89
C ARG A 37 -11.53 20.88 10.95
N GLY A 38 -10.89 22.00 11.28
CA GLY A 38 -11.53 23.31 11.48
C GLY A 38 -11.98 23.97 10.18
N LEU A 39 -11.30 23.68 9.05
CA LEU A 39 -11.73 24.16 7.73
C LEU A 39 -12.97 23.42 7.19
N SER A 40 -13.35 22.28 7.76
CA SER A 40 -14.65 21.62 7.49
C SER A 40 -15.80 22.16 8.35
N ALA A 41 -15.53 22.99 9.37
CA ALA A 41 -16.55 23.41 10.35
C ALA A 41 -16.94 24.90 10.26
N ALA A 42 -16.35 25.68 9.35
CA ALA A 42 -16.63 27.11 9.25
C ALA A 42 -17.73 27.41 8.20
N HIS A 43 -18.98 27.02 8.51
CA HIS A 43 -20.23 27.68 8.08
C HIS A 43 -21.32 27.32 9.10
N GLY A 44 -21.68 28.28 9.97
CA GLY A 44 -22.81 28.18 10.89
C GLY A 44 -22.48 28.61 12.32
N ALA A 45 -22.97 29.77 12.72
CA ALA A 45 -22.83 30.35 14.05
C ALA A 45 -23.83 29.74 15.06
N ASP A 46 -23.43 29.77 16.33
CA ASP A 46 -24.16 29.71 17.62
C ASP A 46 -25.39 28.79 17.78
N VAL A 47 -25.28 27.84 18.74
CA VAL A 47 -26.13 27.66 19.95
C VAL A 47 -25.63 26.42 20.73
N THR A 48 -25.83 26.46 22.05
CA THR A 48 -25.38 25.61 23.19
C THR A 48 -25.58 24.08 23.12
N PRO A 49 -24.93 23.29 24.01
CA PRO A 49 -24.66 21.87 23.78
C PRO A 49 -25.79 20.96 24.28
N ALA A 50 -26.39 20.22 23.36
CA ALA A 50 -27.19 19.04 23.67
C ALA A 50 -26.71 17.86 22.82
N SER A 51 -26.59 16.72 23.48
CA SER A 51 -26.25 15.41 22.93
C SER A 51 -26.94 15.14 21.59
N ALA A 52 -26.17 15.02 20.51
CA ALA A 52 -26.67 14.52 19.23
C ALA A 52 -25.52 13.85 18.46
N VAL A 53 -25.54 12.52 18.44
CA VAL A 53 -24.88 11.72 17.40
C VAL A 53 -25.54 12.08 16.08
N SER A 54 -24.87 12.84 15.22
CA SER A 54 -25.34 13.06 13.85
C SER A 54 -24.76 12.00 12.91
N PRO A 55 -25.60 11.22 12.21
CA PRO A 55 -25.17 10.41 11.10
C PRO A 55 -25.04 11.34 9.89
N VAL A 56 -23.81 11.59 9.43
CA VAL A 56 -23.63 12.14 8.09
C VAL A 56 -23.91 10.99 7.13
N LEU A 57 -25.14 10.96 6.60
CA LEU A 57 -25.48 10.25 5.38
C LEU A 57 -24.65 10.86 4.24
N GLU A 58 -23.48 10.29 3.98
CA GLU A 58 -22.78 10.48 2.71
C GLU A 58 -23.63 9.85 1.61
N ALA A 59 -24.10 10.67 0.67
CA ALA A 59 -24.67 10.15 -0.56
C ALA A 59 -23.61 9.29 -1.25
N PRO A 60 -23.93 8.04 -1.65
CA PRO A 60 -22.96 7.18 -2.31
C PRO A 60 -22.56 7.83 -3.63
N VAL A 61 -21.26 8.00 -3.84
CA VAL A 61 -20.73 8.23 -5.18
C VAL A 61 -21.15 7.02 -6.02
N THR A 62 -22.15 7.19 -6.88
CA THR A 62 -22.62 6.14 -7.78
C THR A 62 -21.60 5.97 -8.89
N PHE A 63 -20.68 5.03 -8.70
CA PHE A 63 -19.89 4.49 -9.78
C PHE A 63 -20.76 3.52 -10.57
N ASP A 64 -21.02 3.83 -11.83
CA ASP A 64 -21.71 2.93 -12.75
C ASP A 64 -20.77 1.74 -13.01
N SER A 65 -20.93 0.68 -12.22
CA SER A 65 -19.95 -0.40 -12.12
C SER A 65 -20.33 -1.57 -13.02
N GLN A 66 -19.99 -1.47 -14.31
CA GLN A 66 -19.84 -2.69 -15.11
C GLN A 66 -18.54 -3.37 -14.69
N THR A 67 -18.62 -4.22 -13.68
CA THR A 67 -17.53 -5.12 -13.30
C THR A 67 -17.63 -6.41 -14.09
N ASN A 68 -16.50 -6.97 -14.50
CA ASN A 68 -16.49 -8.24 -15.22
C ASN A 68 -16.97 -9.37 -14.30
N ALA A 69 -17.92 -10.17 -14.76
CA ALA A 69 -18.51 -11.27 -13.99
C ALA A 69 -17.49 -12.35 -13.57
N GLY A 70 -16.31 -12.38 -14.21
CA GLY A 70 -15.21 -13.30 -13.90
C GLY A 70 -14.14 -12.75 -12.96
N ASP A 71 -14.25 -11.50 -12.50
CA ASP A 71 -13.29 -10.93 -11.57
C ASP A 71 -13.34 -11.64 -10.21
N GLN A 72 -12.17 -11.83 -9.62
CA GLN A 72 -12.02 -12.42 -8.29
C GLN A 72 -11.54 -11.36 -7.31
N VAL A 73 -12.20 -11.20 -6.17
CA VAL A 73 -11.75 -10.28 -5.12
C VAL A 73 -11.50 -11.05 -3.83
N TYR A 74 -10.29 -10.93 -3.30
CA TYR A 74 -9.89 -11.54 -2.04
C TYR A 74 -9.44 -10.47 -1.06
N MET A 75 -9.66 -10.71 0.23
CA MET A 75 -8.96 -10.03 1.31
C MET A 75 -8.05 -11.02 2.02
N ILE A 76 -6.78 -10.66 2.16
CA ILE A 76 -5.80 -11.41 2.95
C ILE A 76 -5.36 -10.51 4.11
N SER A 77 -5.58 -10.97 5.33
CA SER A 77 -5.36 -10.21 6.56
C SER A 77 -4.29 -10.86 7.45
N THR A 78 -3.28 -10.07 7.82
CA THR A 78 -2.26 -10.45 8.81
C THR A 78 -2.60 -9.99 10.24
N ARG A 79 -3.79 -9.44 10.47
CA ARG A 79 -4.14 -8.81 11.75
C ARG A 79 -4.13 -9.78 12.93
N SER A 80 -4.56 -11.02 12.72
CA SER A 80 -4.55 -12.13 13.69
C SER A 80 -3.14 -12.54 14.12
N ILE A 81 -2.17 -12.50 13.20
CA ILE A 81 -0.77 -12.88 13.44
C ILE A 81 0.14 -11.69 13.76
N GLY A 82 -0.39 -10.46 13.65
CA GLY A 82 0.34 -9.23 13.93
C GLY A 82 1.55 -9.06 13.03
N THR A 83 2.74 -9.05 13.63
CA THR A 83 4.03 -8.86 12.94
C THR A 83 4.93 -10.10 12.99
N GLN A 84 4.36 -11.27 13.24
CA GLN A 84 5.07 -12.55 13.21
C GLN A 84 5.54 -12.86 11.77
N CYS A 85 6.75 -13.40 11.63
CA CYS A 85 7.45 -13.56 10.34
C CYS A 85 7.98 -14.98 10.19
N GLU A 86 7.11 -15.96 10.45
CA GLU A 86 7.41 -17.38 10.31
C GLU A 86 6.49 -18.01 9.25
N PRO A 87 7.02 -18.80 8.29
CA PRO A 87 6.20 -19.44 7.27
C PRO A 87 5.04 -20.29 7.81
N SER A 88 5.25 -21.00 8.92
CA SER A 88 4.22 -21.83 9.56
C SER A 88 3.09 -21.00 10.17
N ILE A 89 3.40 -19.81 10.71
CA ILE A 89 2.41 -18.87 11.21
C ILE A 89 1.65 -18.23 10.04
N MET A 90 2.34 -17.93 8.94
CA MET A 90 1.70 -17.40 7.74
C MET A 90 0.68 -18.39 7.16
N SER A 91 1.06 -19.65 6.96
CA SER A 91 0.16 -20.64 6.36
C SER A 91 -1.05 -21.00 7.23
N SER A 92 -0.94 -20.90 8.56
CA SER A 92 -2.01 -21.29 9.50
C SER A 92 -2.81 -20.13 10.07
N GLY A 93 -2.25 -18.92 10.10
CA GLY A 93 -2.80 -17.79 10.84
C GLY A 93 -3.36 -16.65 9.99
N LEU A 94 -3.13 -16.64 8.68
CA LEU A 94 -3.74 -15.67 7.77
C LEU A 94 -5.27 -15.78 7.79
N GLN A 95 -5.94 -14.63 7.91
CA GLN A 95 -7.38 -14.54 7.72
C GLN A 95 -7.66 -14.22 6.26
N ILE A 96 -8.33 -15.12 5.55
CA ILE A 96 -8.55 -15.02 4.11
C ILE A 96 -10.05 -15.05 3.86
N GLU A 97 -10.53 -14.12 3.06
CA GLU A 97 -11.93 -14.06 2.66
C GLU A 97 -12.04 -13.77 1.16
N ALA A 98 -12.88 -14.52 0.46
CA ALA A 98 -13.28 -14.25 -0.92
C ALA A 98 -14.59 -13.46 -0.93
N HIS A 99 -14.71 -12.49 -1.82
CA HIS A 99 -15.96 -11.77 -2.04
C HIS A 99 -16.82 -12.53 -3.05
N ASP A 100 -18.02 -12.96 -2.64
CA ASP A 100 -18.91 -13.77 -3.47
C ASP A 100 -19.65 -12.90 -4.50
N GLY A 101 -18.92 -12.47 -5.53
CA GLY A 101 -19.47 -11.83 -6.73
C GLY A 101 -19.76 -10.34 -6.61
N VAL A 102 -19.64 -9.65 -7.74
CA VAL A 102 -20.06 -8.25 -7.91
C VAL A 102 -21.49 -8.16 -8.45
N GLY A 103 -22.17 -9.32 -8.62
CA GLY A 103 -23.42 -9.47 -9.37
C GLY A 103 -24.58 -10.15 -8.64
N GLY A 104 -24.68 -10.12 -7.30
CA GLY A 104 -25.96 -10.49 -6.67
C GLY A 104 -25.96 -10.79 -5.16
N SER A 105 -24.90 -11.38 -4.61
CA SER A 105 -24.80 -11.68 -3.17
C SER A 105 -23.68 -10.86 -2.53
N THR A 106 -24.00 -9.86 -1.72
CA THR A 106 -22.99 -9.08 -0.99
C THR A 106 -22.48 -9.90 0.21
N GLY A 107 -21.52 -10.79 -0.02
CA GLY A 107 -21.02 -11.71 1.00
C GLY A 107 -19.50 -11.87 0.96
N TRP A 108 -18.92 -12.14 2.13
CA TRP A 108 -17.54 -12.58 2.25
C TRP A 108 -17.53 -14.02 2.74
N ARG A 109 -16.85 -14.90 2.02
CA ARG A 109 -16.66 -16.30 2.36
C ARG A 109 -15.24 -16.53 2.86
N THR A 110 -15.11 -17.05 4.06
CA THR A 110 -13.81 -17.42 4.64
C THR A 110 -13.17 -18.55 3.84
N LEU A 111 -11.86 -18.45 3.64
CA LEU A 111 -11.01 -19.48 3.06
C LEU A 111 -9.88 -19.84 4.02
N SER A 112 -9.43 -21.08 3.96
CA SER A 112 -8.12 -21.50 4.43
C SER A 112 -7.03 -21.13 3.44
N TRP A 113 -5.77 -21.14 3.90
CA TRP A 113 -4.62 -20.96 3.01
C TRP A 113 -4.55 -22.04 1.92
N SER A 114 -4.94 -23.29 2.22
CA SER A 114 -4.96 -24.39 1.25
C SER A 114 -5.95 -24.16 0.11
N GLU A 115 -7.17 -23.72 0.45
CA GLU A 115 -8.20 -23.36 -0.53
C GLU A 115 -7.75 -22.18 -1.38
N LEU A 116 -7.22 -21.11 -0.74
CA LEU A 116 -6.69 -19.98 -1.47
C LEU A 116 -5.53 -20.39 -2.39
N SER A 117 -4.58 -21.20 -1.91
CA SER A 117 -3.44 -21.65 -2.72
C SER A 117 -3.89 -22.43 -3.96
N THR A 118 -4.95 -23.23 -3.82
CA THR A 118 -5.56 -23.95 -4.94
C THR A 118 -6.14 -22.97 -5.97
N GLU A 119 -6.88 -21.95 -5.52
CA GLU A 119 -7.40 -20.89 -6.40
C GLU A 119 -6.28 -20.08 -7.08
N LEU A 120 -5.21 -19.79 -6.33
CA LEU A 120 -4.07 -19.00 -6.78
C LEU A 120 -3.14 -19.75 -7.75
N SER A 121 -3.24 -21.09 -7.80
CA SER A 121 -2.48 -21.92 -8.76
C SER A 121 -2.82 -21.63 -10.22
N ASN A 122 -4.02 -21.09 -10.48
CA ASN A 122 -4.40 -20.60 -11.80
C ASN A 122 -3.82 -19.19 -12.01
N PRO A 123 -2.97 -18.98 -13.03
CA PRO A 123 -2.26 -17.72 -13.26
C PRO A 123 -3.18 -16.66 -13.87
N VAL A 124 -4.08 -16.11 -13.06
CA VAL A 124 -4.94 -14.96 -13.41
C VAL A 124 -4.15 -13.67 -13.14
N PRO A 125 -4.20 -12.66 -14.04
CA PRO A 125 -3.59 -11.36 -13.77
C PRO A 125 -4.05 -10.81 -12.41
N THR A 126 -3.09 -10.57 -11.52
CA THR A 126 -3.34 -10.32 -10.10
C THR A 126 -2.83 -8.94 -9.69
N ILE A 127 -3.70 -8.14 -9.09
CA ILE A 127 -3.39 -6.83 -8.53
C ILE A 127 -3.46 -6.94 -7.01
N VAL A 128 -2.36 -6.63 -6.33
CA VAL A 128 -2.32 -6.57 -4.86
C VAL A 128 -2.38 -5.12 -4.41
N TYR A 129 -3.44 -4.75 -3.72
CA TYR A 129 -3.62 -3.44 -3.12
C TYR A 129 -3.28 -3.46 -1.62
N ILE A 130 -2.38 -2.57 -1.20
CA ILE A 130 -1.95 -2.40 0.18
C ILE A 130 -2.42 -1.04 0.69
N HIS A 131 -3.30 -1.06 1.69
CA HIS A 131 -3.80 0.15 2.31
C HIS A 131 -2.76 0.86 3.20
N GLY A 132 -3.04 2.12 3.51
CA GLY A 132 -2.20 2.99 4.33
C GLY A 132 -2.34 2.78 5.84
N ASN A 133 -1.95 3.80 6.61
CA ASN A 133 -2.11 3.82 8.07
C ASN A 133 -3.57 4.11 8.49
N ARG A 134 -3.95 3.73 9.72
CA ARG A 134 -5.25 3.99 10.35
C ARG A 134 -6.45 3.36 9.66
N VAL A 135 -6.24 2.24 8.98
CA VAL A 135 -7.33 1.42 8.46
C VAL A 135 -7.63 0.34 9.48
N ASP A 136 -8.83 0.36 10.05
CA ASP A 136 -9.29 -0.70 10.94
C ASP A 136 -9.76 -1.95 10.16
N CYS A 137 -10.17 -2.99 10.88
CA CYS A 137 -10.61 -4.24 10.26
C CYS A 137 -11.91 -4.06 9.44
N GLY A 138 -12.87 -3.27 9.93
CA GLY A 138 -14.17 -3.04 9.28
C GLY A 138 -14.05 -2.24 7.99
N TYR A 139 -13.15 -1.24 7.95
CA TYR A 139 -12.97 -0.39 6.77
C TYR A 139 -12.04 -0.99 5.70
N SER A 140 -11.25 -2.02 6.04
CA SER A 140 -10.31 -2.60 5.06
C SER A 140 -11.01 -3.19 3.83
N LYS A 141 -12.18 -3.82 4.03
CA LYS A 141 -13.01 -4.37 2.95
C LYS A 141 -13.64 -3.28 2.09
N SER A 142 -14.28 -2.28 2.69
CA SER A 142 -14.95 -1.21 1.95
C SER A 142 -13.96 -0.34 1.17
N HIS A 143 -12.84 0.07 1.78
CA HIS A 143 -11.78 0.79 1.06
C HIS A 143 -11.18 -0.02 -0.08
N GLY A 144 -10.90 -1.31 0.16
CA GLY A 144 -10.36 -2.18 -0.88
C GLY A 144 -11.34 -2.38 -2.03
N LEU A 145 -12.64 -2.54 -1.74
CA LEU A 145 -13.69 -2.63 -2.76
C LEU A 145 -13.88 -1.32 -3.52
N ALA A 146 -13.72 -0.16 -2.88
CA ALA A 146 -13.76 1.13 -3.57
C ALA A 146 -12.61 1.27 -4.57
N MET A 147 -11.39 0.86 -4.18
CA MET A 147 -10.23 0.79 -5.08
C MET A 147 -10.50 -0.17 -6.24
N TYR A 148 -10.96 -1.39 -5.94
CA TYR A 148 -11.29 -2.38 -6.96
C TYR A 148 -12.33 -1.85 -7.96
N ARG A 149 -13.46 -1.29 -7.50
CA ARG A 149 -14.50 -0.76 -8.38
C ARG A 149 -14.00 0.37 -9.26
N SER A 150 -13.13 1.23 -8.74
CA SER A 150 -12.50 2.32 -9.50
C SER A 150 -11.66 1.80 -10.68
N LEU A 151 -11.01 0.65 -10.51
CA LEU A 151 -10.23 -0.03 -11.57
C LEU A 151 -11.13 -0.84 -12.52
N ALA A 152 -12.01 -1.67 -11.96
CA ALA A 152 -12.83 -2.60 -12.69
C ALA A 152 -13.80 -1.90 -13.65
N ALA A 153 -14.39 -0.77 -13.24
CA ALA A 153 -15.29 0.03 -14.07
C ALA A 153 -14.63 0.58 -15.35
N ARG A 154 -13.32 0.38 -15.52
CA ARG A 154 -12.51 0.97 -16.59
C ARG A 154 -11.61 -0.05 -17.28
N ASN A 155 -11.64 -1.30 -16.83
CA ASN A 155 -10.94 -2.42 -17.44
C ASN A 155 -11.76 -2.97 -18.62
N HIS A 156 -11.92 -2.17 -19.67
CA HIS A 156 -12.66 -2.57 -20.87
C HIS A 156 -11.74 -3.35 -21.82
N GLY A 157 -11.75 -4.68 -21.71
CA GLY A 157 -11.22 -5.57 -22.76
C GLY A 157 -10.10 -6.54 -22.36
N ASP A 158 -9.45 -6.37 -21.20
CA ASP A 158 -8.27 -7.18 -20.82
C ASP A 158 -8.59 -8.49 -20.05
N GLY A 159 -9.87 -8.90 -20.03
CA GLY A 159 -10.33 -10.11 -19.35
C GLY A 159 -10.47 -9.97 -17.82
N PRO A 160 -10.73 -11.09 -17.12
CA PRO A 160 -10.94 -11.07 -15.67
C PRO A 160 -9.64 -10.82 -14.91
N ILE A 161 -9.72 -10.03 -13.84
CA ILE A 161 -8.62 -9.78 -12.91
C ILE A 161 -8.86 -10.44 -11.56
N ARG A 162 -7.76 -10.72 -10.86
CA ARG A 162 -7.77 -11.05 -9.43
C ARG A 162 -7.31 -9.84 -8.63
N PHE A 163 -8.16 -9.30 -7.78
CA PHE A 163 -7.84 -8.19 -6.90
C PHE A 163 -7.68 -8.66 -5.45
N VAL A 164 -6.49 -8.48 -4.89
CA VAL A 164 -6.16 -8.87 -3.52
C VAL A 164 -6.01 -7.63 -2.66
N ILE A 165 -6.87 -7.52 -1.64
CA ILE A 165 -6.80 -6.50 -0.60
C ILE A 165 -5.91 -7.03 0.52
N TRP A 166 -4.74 -6.41 0.69
CA TRP A 166 -3.81 -6.74 1.77
C TRP A 166 -4.14 -5.92 3.03
N SER A 167 -4.64 -6.59 4.06
CA SER A 167 -5.04 -5.98 5.33
C SER A 167 -4.01 -6.26 6.42
N TRP A 168 -3.47 -5.21 7.03
CA TRP A 168 -2.41 -5.33 8.03
C TRP A 168 -2.75 -4.53 9.29
N PRO A 169 -2.11 -4.80 10.46
CA PRO A 169 -2.48 -4.17 11.74
C PRO A 169 -2.11 -2.68 11.79
N SER A 170 -2.93 -1.86 11.11
CA SER A 170 -2.74 -0.43 10.91
C SER A 170 -3.72 0.44 11.70
N SER A 171 -4.65 -0.16 12.46
CA SER A 171 -5.64 0.58 13.27
C SER A 171 -4.99 1.64 14.16
N GLN A 172 -5.63 2.79 14.27
CA GLN A 172 -5.12 3.91 15.06
C GLN A 172 -4.87 3.50 16.52
N ILE A 173 -3.73 3.92 17.06
CA ILE A 173 -3.45 3.84 18.50
C ILE A 173 -3.35 5.23 19.14
N ARG A 174 -3.37 5.28 20.47
CA ARG A 174 -3.27 6.53 21.23
C ARG A 174 -1.91 7.22 21.00
N GLY A 175 -1.98 8.53 20.73
CA GLY A 175 -0.83 9.41 20.51
C GLY A 175 -0.41 9.46 19.04
N GLN A 176 -0.50 10.64 18.42
CA GLN A 176 -0.31 10.82 16.96
C GLN A 176 1.08 10.38 16.49
N VAL A 177 2.14 10.95 17.07
CA VAL A 177 3.54 10.62 16.71
C VAL A 177 3.83 9.15 16.97
N ARG A 178 3.41 8.64 18.14
CA ARG A 178 3.57 7.22 18.50
C ARG A 178 2.85 6.30 17.51
N ASP A 179 1.64 6.64 17.10
CA ASP A 179 0.88 5.88 16.10
C ASP A 179 1.67 5.80 14.79
N TYR A 180 2.12 6.93 14.24
CA TYR A 180 2.91 6.92 13.00
C TYR A 180 4.20 6.12 13.13
N GLN A 181 4.93 6.25 14.23
CA GLN A 181 6.20 5.54 14.46
C GLN A 181 6.02 4.03 14.62
N VAL A 182 5.07 3.61 15.45
CA VAL A 182 4.78 2.19 15.64
C VAL A 182 4.38 1.55 14.32
N LYS A 183 3.56 2.23 13.52
CA LYS A 183 3.07 1.69 12.24
C LYS A 183 4.17 1.69 11.18
N ALA A 184 5.03 2.70 11.14
CA ALA A 184 6.22 2.72 10.31
C ALA A 184 7.22 1.61 10.68
N ALA A 185 7.35 1.26 11.96
CA ALA A 185 8.20 0.16 12.40
C ALA A 185 7.64 -1.21 11.96
N ARG A 186 6.31 -1.39 11.99
CA ARG A 186 5.64 -2.63 11.56
C ARG A 186 5.79 -2.92 10.07
N THR A 187 5.96 -1.89 9.22
CA THR A 187 6.00 -2.11 7.75
C THR A 187 7.13 -3.04 7.31
N LYS A 188 8.18 -3.17 8.13
CA LYS A 188 9.28 -4.10 7.90
C LYS A 188 8.81 -5.56 7.90
N GLN A 189 8.13 -5.96 8.98
CA GLN A 189 7.54 -7.28 9.13
C GLN A 189 6.40 -7.50 8.13
N VAL A 190 5.54 -6.51 7.95
CA VAL A 190 4.42 -6.62 7.00
C VAL A 190 4.92 -6.72 5.56
N GLY A 191 6.01 -6.04 5.20
CA GLY A 191 6.68 -6.20 3.91
C GLY A 191 7.22 -7.63 3.70
N TRP A 192 7.77 -8.24 4.75
CA TRP A 192 8.16 -9.66 4.72
C TRP A 192 6.97 -10.60 4.54
N GLN A 193 5.89 -10.38 5.30
CA GLN A 193 4.66 -11.18 5.19
C GLN A 193 4.09 -11.11 3.76
N LEU A 194 4.05 -9.91 3.17
CA LEU A 194 3.59 -9.71 1.80
C LEU A 194 4.53 -10.39 0.78
N ALA A 195 5.84 -10.26 0.95
CA ALA A 195 6.82 -10.93 0.08
C ALA A 195 6.65 -12.44 0.11
N TRP A 196 6.49 -13.02 1.31
CA TRP A 196 6.24 -14.44 1.49
C TRP A 196 4.98 -14.88 0.75
N THR A 197 3.87 -14.14 0.89
CA THR A 197 2.61 -14.47 0.21
C THR A 197 2.73 -14.40 -1.31
N ILE A 198 3.37 -13.34 -1.86
CA ILE A 198 3.59 -13.21 -3.31
C ILE A 198 4.49 -14.33 -3.85
N ASP A 199 5.49 -14.74 -3.07
CA ASP A 199 6.39 -15.82 -3.44
C ASP A 199 5.70 -17.19 -3.45
N GLN A 200 4.49 -17.34 -2.90
CA GLN A 200 3.71 -18.59 -3.02
C GLN A 200 2.85 -18.68 -4.29
N LEU A 201 2.72 -17.59 -5.06
CA LEU A 201 1.98 -17.61 -6.32
C LEU A 201 2.81 -18.28 -7.42
N PRO A 202 2.24 -18.87 -8.48
CA PRO A 202 3.01 -19.31 -9.65
C PRO A 202 3.88 -18.17 -10.21
N ALA A 203 5.11 -18.46 -10.64
CA ALA A 203 6.08 -17.45 -11.09
C ALA A 203 5.56 -16.62 -12.27
N GLU A 204 4.83 -17.28 -13.16
CA GLU A 204 4.19 -16.80 -14.38
C GLU A 204 2.92 -16.00 -14.15
N THR A 205 2.42 -15.91 -12.91
CA THR A 205 1.28 -15.04 -12.58
C THR A 205 1.63 -13.59 -12.89
N PRO A 206 0.94 -12.92 -13.83
CA PRO A 206 1.15 -11.49 -14.06
C PRO A 206 0.73 -10.73 -12.81
N LEU A 207 1.65 -9.95 -12.24
CA LEU A 207 1.44 -9.26 -10.98
C LEU A 207 1.59 -7.75 -11.13
N ALA A 208 0.73 -7.04 -10.39
CA ALA A 208 0.85 -5.61 -10.17
C ALA A 208 0.63 -5.29 -8.69
N VAL A 209 1.31 -4.27 -8.18
CA VAL A 209 1.21 -3.87 -6.77
C VAL A 209 0.83 -2.41 -6.64
N ILE A 210 -0.22 -2.12 -5.87
CA ILE A 210 -0.68 -0.77 -5.58
C ILE A 210 -0.48 -0.49 -4.09
N GLY A 211 0.42 0.42 -3.76
CA GLY A 211 0.68 0.83 -2.38
C GLY A 211 0.17 2.23 -2.10
N TYR A 212 -0.74 2.39 -1.15
CA TYR A 212 -1.20 3.71 -0.71
C TYR A 212 -0.55 4.11 0.63
N SER A 213 0.07 5.29 0.71
CA SER A 213 0.69 5.81 1.93
C SER A 213 1.72 4.82 2.52
N TYR A 214 1.57 4.36 3.76
CA TYR A 214 2.42 3.30 4.34
C TYR A 214 2.32 1.95 3.60
N GLY A 215 1.25 1.73 2.83
CA GLY A 215 1.16 0.60 1.92
C GLY A 215 2.26 0.61 0.85
N ALA A 216 2.71 1.78 0.38
CA ALA A 216 3.88 1.88 -0.50
C ALA A 216 5.19 1.48 0.21
N ARG A 217 5.30 1.79 1.51
CA ARG A 217 6.43 1.37 2.34
C ARG A 217 6.46 -0.15 2.53
N VAL A 218 5.29 -0.77 2.73
CA VAL A 218 5.13 -2.23 2.76
C VAL A 218 5.47 -2.84 1.40
N ALA A 219 4.90 -2.32 0.32
CA ALA A 219 5.09 -2.81 -1.04
C ALA A 219 6.58 -2.79 -1.46
N THR A 220 7.26 -1.66 -1.29
CA THR A 220 8.70 -1.55 -1.61
C THR A 220 9.57 -2.45 -0.74
N GLY A 221 9.21 -2.66 0.53
CA GLY A 221 9.87 -3.63 1.38
C GLY A 221 9.70 -5.06 0.86
N ALA A 222 8.49 -5.41 0.42
CA ALA A 222 8.21 -6.73 -0.15
C ALA A 222 8.97 -6.96 -1.46
N LEU A 223 8.94 -5.99 -2.37
CA LEU A 223 9.68 -6.01 -3.65
C LEU A 223 11.19 -6.13 -3.42
N HIS A 224 11.72 -5.43 -2.43
CA HIS A 224 13.13 -5.53 -2.03
C HIS A 224 13.50 -6.95 -1.60
N LEU A 225 12.65 -7.60 -0.79
CA LEU A 225 12.86 -8.98 -0.34
C LEU A 225 12.70 -9.99 -1.49
N LEU A 226 11.72 -9.80 -2.38
CA LEU A 226 11.51 -10.62 -3.57
C LEU A 226 12.71 -10.56 -4.52
N ALA A 227 13.39 -9.42 -4.63
CA ALA A 227 14.66 -9.29 -5.35
C ALA A 227 15.84 -10.01 -4.65
N GLY A 228 15.65 -10.54 -3.43
CA GLY A 228 16.69 -11.17 -2.61
C GLY A 228 17.40 -10.19 -1.65
N GLY A 229 16.79 -9.04 -1.37
CA GLY A 229 17.24 -8.10 -0.35
C GLY A 229 16.96 -8.57 1.08
N ARG A 230 17.29 -7.72 2.06
CA ARG A 230 17.11 -7.97 3.49
C ARG A 230 16.60 -6.73 4.19
N LEU A 231 15.64 -6.90 5.09
CA LEU A 231 15.12 -5.82 5.95
C LEU A 231 15.56 -6.05 7.39
N GLY A 232 16.78 -5.62 7.71
CA GLY A 232 17.45 -5.96 8.96
C GLY A 232 17.74 -7.46 9.03
N SER A 233 17.22 -8.14 10.05
CA SER A 233 17.34 -9.61 10.16
C SER A 233 16.37 -10.38 9.27
N LEU A 234 15.37 -9.72 8.66
CA LEU A 234 14.35 -10.38 7.85
C LEU A 234 14.83 -10.58 6.41
N GLU A 235 14.72 -11.80 5.93
CA GLU A 235 14.92 -12.21 4.54
C GLU A 235 14.00 -13.40 4.22
N LEU A 236 13.76 -13.67 2.95
CA LEU A 236 13.10 -14.92 2.56
C LEU A 236 14.17 -16.04 2.57
N ALA A 237 14.11 -16.91 3.59
CA ALA A 237 15.09 -17.99 3.77
C ALA A 237 15.17 -18.92 2.54
N GLN A 238 14.01 -19.17 1.92
CA GLN A 238 13.89 -19.81 0.62
C GLN A 238 12.91 -18.99 -0.21
N ARG A 239 13.29 -18.70 -1.45
CA ARG A 239 12.38 -18.15 -2.46
C ARG A 239 11.89 -19.30 -3.31
N SER A 240 10.58 -19.52 -3.37
CA SER A 240 9.96 -20.51 -4.25
C SER A 240 10.18 -20.11 -5.72
N HIS A 241 10.18 -18.79 -6.01
CA HIS A 241 10.32 -18.28 -7.37
C HIS A 241 11.41 -17.19 -7.46
N PRO A 242 12.70 -17.55 -7.33
CA PRO A 242 13.80 -16.57 -7.32
C PRO A 242 13.98 -15.83 -8.65
N GLN A 243 13.44 -16.37 -9.74
CA GLN A 243 13.46 -15.82 -11.10
C GLN A 243 12.12 -15.22 -11.52
N ARG A 244 11.22 -14.91 -10.57
CA ARG A 244 9.93 -14.29 -10.88
C ARG A 244 10.15 -13.02 -11.72
N PRO A 245 9.41 -12.84 -12.83
CA PRO A 245 9.47 -11.62 -13.63
C PRO A 245 9.21 -10.35 -12.79
N PRO A 246 9.86 -9.22 -13.11
CA PRO A 246 9.53 -7.93 -12.52
C PRO A 246 8.05 -7.58 -12.72
N MET A 247 7.47 -6.86 -11.77
CA MET A 247 6.05 -6.51 -11.75
C MET A 247 5.83 -5.01 -11.96
N ARG A 248 4.60 -4.63 -12.35
CA ARG A 248 4.20 -3.22 -12.36
C ARG A 248 3.86 -2.75 -10.96
N ALA A 249 4.10 -1.48 -10.67
CA ALA A 249 3.78 -0.90 -9.38
C ALA A 249 3.19 0.52 -9.51
N ALA A 250 2.19 0.83 -8.67
CA ALA A 250 1.74 2.20 -8.45
C ALA A 250 1.82 2.54 -6.97
N PHE A 251 2.43 3.68 -6.62
CA PHE A 251 2.42 4.20 -5.26
C PHE A 251 1.70 5.54 -5.18
N VAL A 252 0.64 5.58 -4.36
CA VAL A 252 -0.20 6.76 -4.15
C VAL A 252 0.13 7.37 -2.81
N ALA A 253 0.46 8.67 -2.78
CA ALA A 253 0.83 9.40 -1.57
C ALA A 253 1.92 8.67 -0.75
N ALA A 254 2.93 8.13 -1.44
CA ALA A 254 3.86 7.15 -0.90
C ALA A 254 4.63 7.64 0.36
N ALA A 255 4.35 7.03 1.50
CA ALA A 255 4.86 7.44 2.81
C ALA A 255 6.06 6.58 3.26
N LEU A 256 7.16 6.73 2.52
CA LEU A 256 8.49 6.17 2.80
C LEU A 256 9.54 7.21 2.38
N ASP A 257 10.76 7.12 2.91
CA ASP A 257 11.80 8.08 2.53
C ASP A 257 12.17 7.94 1.04
N ALA A 258 12.32 9.07 0.36
CA ALA A 258 12.61 9.15 -1.07
C ALA A 258 13.94 8.50 -1.48
N ASN A 259 14.88 8.35 -0.53
CA ASN A 259 16.17 7.71 -0.77
C ASN A 259 16.13 6.20 -0.53
N TRP A 260 15.03 5.62 -0.06
CA TRP A 260 14.98 4.19 0.26
C TRP A 260 15.04 3.31 -0.97
N ILE A 261 14.41 3.73 -2.08
CA ILE A 261 14.30 2.92 -3.30
C ILE A 261 15.47 3.10 -4.28
N ARG A 262 16.40 4.01 -4.00
CA ARG A 262 17.60 4.19 -4.82
C ARG A 262 18.56 3.01 -4.61
N PRO A 263 19.40 2.63 -5.59
CA PRO A 263 20.41 1.60 -5.40
C PRO A 263 21.26 1.85 -4.14
N GLY A 264 21.44 0.81 -3.32
CA GLY A 264 22.12 0.89 -2.01
C GLY A 264 21.32 1.54 -0.88
N GLY A 265 20.10 2.00 -1.14
CA GLY A 265 19.15 2.47 -0.11
C GLY A 265 18.53 1.34 0.70
N TYR A 266 17.72 1.69 1.71
CA TYR A 266 17.10 0.72 2.62
C TYR A 266 16.22 -0.33 1.91
N HIS A 267 15.51 0.07 0.85
CA HIS A 267 14.77 -0.80 -0.06
C HIS A 267 15.45 -0.83 -1.44
N GLY A 268 16.78 -0.71 -1.51
CA GLY A 268 17.50 -0.35 -2.72
C GLY A 268 17.49 -1.40 -3.84
N ARG A 269 16.99 -2.61 -3.55
CA ARG A 269 16.75 -3.68 -4.54
C ARG A 269 15.30 -3.73 -5.05
N ALA A 270 14.39 -2.92 -4.51
CA ALA A 270 12.98 -2.98 -4.88
C ALA A 270 12.76 -2.77 -6.39
N LEU A 271 13.54 -1.87 -7.02
CA LEU A 271 13.43 -1.59 -8.46
C LEU A 271 14.00 -2.71 -9.34
N GLU A 272 14.74 -3.68 -8.80
CA GLU A 272 15.12 -4.90 -9.53
C GLU A 272 13.89 -5.77 -9.82
N GLN A 273 12.89 -5.75 -8.92
CA GLN A 273 11.63 -6.49 -9.06
C GLN A 273 10.51 -5.64 -9.68
N VAL A 274 10.83 -4.44 -10.19
CA VAL A 274 9.83 -3.55 -10.81
C VAL A 274 10.20 -3.28 -12.27
N ASP A 275 9.23 -3.51 -13.15
CA ASP A 275 9.33 -3.19 -14.58
C ASP A 275 8.98 -1.72 -14.83
N GLU A 276 7.81 -1.29 -14.36
CA GLU A 276 7.36 0.10 -14.38
C GLU A 276 6.82 0.50 -13.00
N LEU A 277 7.30 1.63 -12.48
CA LEU A 277 6.82 2.26 -11.25
C LEU A 277 6.17 3.59 -11.56
N LEU A 278 4.93 3.73 -11.13
CA LEU A 278 4.17 4.94 -11.25
C LEU A 278 3.94 5.57 -9.87
N LEU A 279 4.33 6.83 -9.72
CA LEU A 279 4.24 7.57 -8.47
C LEU A 279 3.18 8.66 -8.60
N VAL A 280 2.15 8.59 -7.75
CA VAL A 280 1.12 9.63 -7.65
C VAL A 280 1.45 10.51 -6.45
N ASN A 281 1.87 11.73 -6.74
CA ASN A 281 2.41 12.67 -5.76
C ASN A 281 1.42 13.80 -5.48
N ASN A 282 1.41 14.26 -4.22
CA ASN A 282 0.65 15.43 -3.79
C ASN A 282 1.51 16.31 -2.88
N HIS A 283 1.81 17.53 -3.34
CA HIS A 283 2.66 18.49 -2.66
C HIS A 283 1.91 19.34 -1.63
N LEU A 284 0.58 19.30 -1.58
CA LEU A 284 -0.23 20.00 -0.58
C LEU A 284 -0.72 19.09 0.54
N ASP A 285 -0.44 17.80 0.46
CA ASP A 285 -0.78 16.80 1.46
C ASP A 285 -0.09 17.08 2.82
N PRO A 286 -0.85 17.43 3.87
CA PRO A 286 -0.28 17.73 5.18
C PRO A 286 0.42 16.52 5.82
N ALA A 287 -0.10 15.30 5.63
CA ALA A 287 0.51 14.11 6.19
C ALA A 287 1.91 13.89 5.61
N MET A 288 2.09 14.21 4.34
CA MET A 288 3.39 14.14 3.68
C MET A 288 4.30 15.30 4.08
N ARG A 289 3.78 16.54 4.14
CA ARG A 289 4.56 17.71 4.56
C ARG A 289 5.16 17.56 5.96
N PHE A 290 4.40 16.98 6.89
CA PHE A 290 4.81 16.80 8.28
C PHE A 290 5.41 15.42 8.58
N TYR A 291 5.66 14.60 7.56
CA TYR A 291 6.23 13.25 7.70
C TYR A 291 7.52 13.23 8.55
N HIS A 292 8.39 14.20 8.35
CA HIS A 292 9.66 14.34 9.09
C HIS A 292 9.49 14.50 10.61
N LEU A 293 8.32 14.96 11.09
CA LEU A 293 8.06 15.11 12.53
C LEU A 293 7.78 13.78 13.23
N ALA A 294 7.31 12.78 12.47
CA ALA A 294 7.09 11.44 12.98
C ALA A 294 8.29 10.51 12.75
N MET A 295 9.13 10.82 11.77
CA MET A 295 10.22 9.96 11.30
C MET A 295 11.59 10.49 11.76
N GLU A 296 12.65 9.80 11.35
CA GLU A 296 14.02 10.27 11.56
C GLU A 296 14.23 11.66 10.93
N SER A 297 15.10 12.45 11.56
CA SER A 297 15.37 13.83 11.13
C SER A 297 15.86 13.86 9.67
N GLY A 298 15.27 14.74 8.86
CA GLY A 298 15.61 14.90 7.44
C GLY A 298 14.88 13.96 6.49
N ALA A 299 14.01 13.06 7.01
CA ALA A 299 13.26 12.16 6.15
C ALA A 299 12.28 12.91 5.23
N ARG A 300 12.33 12.61 3.93
CA ARG A 300 11.49 13.26 2.90
C ARG A 300 10.61 12.21 2.25
N PRO A 301 9.27 12.28 2.35
CA PRO A 301 8.44 11.22 1.82
C PRO A 301 8.45 11.21 0.30
N LEU A 302 8.49 10.02 -0.29
CA LEU A 302 8.51 9.78 -1.73
C LEU A 302 7.31 10.43 -2.42
N GLY A 303 6.11 10.30 -1.85
CA GLY A 303 4.86 10.87 -2.37
C GLY A 303 4.76 12.39 -2.34
N TYR A 304 5.69 13.06 -1.64
CA TYR A 304 5.85 14.53 -1.69
C TYR A 304 6.99 14.93 -2.61
N GLY A 305 8.08 14.17 -2.54
CA GLY A 305 9.36 14.63 -3.05
C GLY A 305 9.78 14.06 -4.39
N GLY A 306 9.15 12.97 -4.81
CA GLY A 306 9.69 12.09 -5.84
C GLY A 306 11.01 11.43 -5.42
N PRO A 307 11.46 10.42 -6.18
CA PRO A 307 12.70 9.70 -5.91
C PRO A 307 13.92 10.52 -6.30
N ARG A 308 15.10 10.13 -5.78
CA ARG A 308 16.39 10.70 -6.16
C ARG A 308 17.42 9.60 -6.36
N GLY A 309 18.34 9.82 -7.30
CA GLY A 309 19.50 8.95 -7.50
C GLY A 309 19.14 7.53 -7.95
N LEU A 310 18.15 7.38 -8.84
CA LEU A 310 17.66 6.07 -9.30
C LEU A 310 18.66 5.28 -10.16
N GLY A 311 19.71 5.93 -10.67
CA GLY A 311 20.72 5.29 -11.52
C GLY A 311 20.10 4.67 -12.77
N GLN A 312 20.43 3.41 -13.03
CA GLN A 312 19.92 2.65 -14.18
C GLN A 312 18.40 2.48 -14.21
N PHE A 313 17.72 2.65 -13.07
CA PHE A 313 16.26 2.48 -12.97
C PHE A 313 15.47 3.75 -13.30
N THR A 314 16.13 4.85 -13.64
CA THR A 314 15.46 6.14 -13.90
C THR A 314 14.36 6.03 -14.96
N GLY A 315 14.60 5.27 -16.04
CA GLY A 315 13.62 5.07 -17.12
C GLY A 315 12.38 4.26 -16.73
N ARG A 316 12.41 3.56 -15.59
CA ARG A 316 11.29 2.75 -15.09
C ARG A 316 10.33 3.53 -14.20
N VAL A 317 10.73 4.72 -13.73
CA VAL A 317 9.95 5.46 -12.73
C VAL A 317 9.33 6.71 -13.33
N ARG A 318 8.01 6.76 -13.31
CA ARG A 318 7.20 7.89 -13.78
C ARG A 318 6.48 8.51 -12.60
N SER A 319 6.39 9.83 -12.58
CA SER A 319 5.69 10.57 -11.53
C SER A 319 4.56 11.40 -12.14
N VAL A 320 3.42 11.41 -11.47
CA VAL A 320 2.25 12.21 -11.79
C VAL A 320 1.91 13.05 -10.59
N ASP A 321 1.92 14.37 -10.78
CA ASP A 321 1.52 15.33 -9.78
C ASP A 321 0.00 15.55 -9.86
N VAL A 322 -0.68 15.33 -8.73
CA VAL A 322 -2.13 15.46 -8.58
C VAL A 322 -2.50 16.54 -7.56
N THR A 323 -1.55 17.39 -7.19
CA THR A 323 -1.71 18.45 -6.19
C THR A 323 -2.89 19.36 -6.47
N SER A 324 -3.10 19.78 -7.71
CA SER A 324 -4.21 20.68 -8.08
C SER A 324 -5.59 20.00 -8.05
N ALA A 325 -5.62 18.67 -8.17
CA ALA A 325 -6.86 17.88 -8.16
C ALA A 325 -7.23 17.46 -6.74
N VAL A 326 -6.27 16.91 -5.99
CA VAL A 326 -6.49 16.37 -4.64
C VAL A 326 -6.41 17.46 -3.57
N GLY A 327 -5.66 18.54 -3.80
CA GLY A 327 -5.48 19.61 -2.83
C GLY A 327 -4.83 19.12 -1.53
N ARG A 328 -5.38 19.50 -0.38
CA ARG A 328 -4.81 19.23 0.96
C ARG A 328 -5.25 17.89 1.57
N HIS A 329 -5.80 16.99 0.75
CA HIS A 329 -6.37 15.74 1.22
C HIS A 329 -5.33 14.61 1.20
N HIS A 330 -5.36 13.75 2.23
CA HIS A 330 -4.59 12.51 2.26
C HIS A 330 -5.46 11.27 2.00
N ALA A 331 -6.78 11.36 2.23
CA ALA A 331 -7.71 10.22 2.12
C ALA A 331 -7.73 9.63 0.71
N ILE A 332 -7.70 8.31 0.58
CA ILE A 332 -7.58 7.62 -0.71
C ILE A 332 -8.79 7.86 -1.60
N GLU A 333 -9.96 8.03 -0.99
CA GLU A 333 -11.23 8.38 -1.64
C GLU A 333 -11.08 9.66 -2.47
N GLU A 334 -10.35 10.64 -1.94
CA GLU A 334 -10.11 11.93 -2.60
C GLU A 334 -9.19 11.76 -3.80
N TYR A 335 -8.18 10.88 -3.72
CA TYR A 335 -7.34 10.53 -4.88
C TYR A 335 -8.16 9.81 -5.96
N LEU A 336 -9.07 8.91 -5.57
CA LEU A 336 -9.92 8.18 -6.50
C LEU A 336 -11.00 9.07 -7.14
N ALA A 337 -11.52 10.05 -6.41
CA ALA A 337 -12.56 10.98 -6.87
C ALA A 337 -12.00 12.17 -7.68
N SER A 338 -10.81 12.66 -7.34
CA SER A 338 -10.34 13.98 -7.79
C SER A 338 -9.76 14.03 -9.20
N SER A 339 -9.30 12.92 -9.79
CA SER A 339 -8.77 13.02 -11.16
C SER A 339 -8.86 11.75 -11.99
N SER A 340 -9.29 11.94 -13.24
CA SER A 340 -9.10 10.97 -14.32
C SER A 340 -7.63 10.60 -14.54
N ARG A 341 -6.68 11.45 -14.10
CA ARG A 341 -5.24 11.18 -14.15
C ARG A 341 -4.82 10.09 -13.17
N VAL A 342 -5.23 10.14 -11.90
CA VAL A 342 -4.96 9.08 -10.91
C VAL A 342 -5.55 7.77 -11.41
N THR A 343 -6.80 7.79 -11.87
CA THR A 343 -7.44 6.54 -12.30
C THR A 343 -6.78 5.98 -13.56
N ARG A 344 -6.47 6.80 -14.57
CA ARG A 344 -5.72 6.37 -15.77
C ARG A 344 -4.34 5.83 -15.45
N VAL A 345 -3.70 6.39 -14.43
CA VAL A 345 -2.42 5.91 -13.90
C VAL A 345 -2.57 4.53 -13.28
N LEU A 346 -3.59 4.33 -12.45
CA LEU A 346 -3.82 3.02 -11.84
C LEU A 346 -4.31 1.98 -12.88
N GLU A 347 -5.04 2.40 -13.92
CA GLU A 347 -5.40 1.57 -15.09
C GLU A 347 -4.15 1.08 -15.81
N GLN A 348 -3.14 1.92 -16.05
CA GLN A 348 -1.88 1.50 -16.69
C GLN A 348 -1.16 0.39 -15.91
N VAL A 349 -1.27 0.42 -14.58
CA VAL A 349 -0.70 -0.63 -13.73
C VAL A 349 -1.57 -1.90 -13.72
N ALA A 350 -2.87 -1.76 -14.00
CA ALA A 350 -3.83 -2.86 -14.16
C ALA A 350 -3.84 -3.47 -15.58
N GLN A 351 -3.21 -2.82 -16.57
CA GLN A 351 -3.01 -3.37 -17.91
C GLN A 351 -1.93 -4.42 -17.88
N PHE A 352 -2.31 -5.67 -18.12
CA PHE A 352 -1.38 -6.76 -18.32
C PHE A 352 -1.23 -6.99 -19.82
N PRO A 353 -0.01 -7.25 -20.33
CA PRO A 353 0.14 -7.59 -21.74
C PRO A 353 -0.78 -8.78 -22.05
N ALA A 354 -1.51 -8.70 -23.16
CA ALA A 354 -2.35 -9.80 -23.63
C ALA A 354 -1.48 -11.07 -23.66
N ARG A 355 -1.98 -12.17 -23.08
CA ARG A 355 -1.30 -13.47 -23.22
C ARG A 355 -1.11 -13.70 -24.71
N LEU A 356 0.14 -13.89 -25.14
CA LEU A 356 0.42 -14.46 -26.45
C LEU A 356 -0.21 -15.86 -26.47
N GLN A 357 -1.44 -15.96 -26.96
CA GLN A 357 -2.18 -17.22 -27.07
C GLN A 357 -1.83 -17.99 -28.35
N GLU A 358 -0.80 -17.62 -29.10
CA GLU A 358 -0.63 -18.11 -30.48
C GLU A 358 0.56 -19.04 -30.78
N GLU A 359 1.49 -19.34 -29.88
CA GLU A 359 2.65 -20.19 -30.28
C GLU A 359 2.53 -21.70 -30.02
N GLN A 360 1.39 -22.20 -29.51
CA GLN A 360 1.19 -23.66 -29.31
C GLN A 360 0.08 -24.27 -30.18
N GLY A 361 -0.61 -23.49 -31.02
CA GLY A 361 -1.66 -23.99 -31.92
C GLY A 361 -1.18 -24.32 -33.35
N GLU A 362 -0.07 -23.73 -33.80
CA GLU A 362 0.35 -23.87 -35.21
C GLU A 362 1.35 -25.02 -35.46
N THR A 363 2.00 -25.58 -34.44
CA THR A 363 3.02 -26.64 -34.66
C THR A 363 2.47 -28.07 -34.72
N GLU A 364 1.28 -28.35 -34.17
CA GLU A 364 0.68 -29.70 -34.26
C GLU A 364 -0.18 -29.90 -35.51
N THR A 365 -0.72 -28.83 -36.09
CA THR A 365 -1.56 -28.93 -37.30
C THR A 365 -0.71 -28.98 -38.59
N GLU A 366 0.51 -28.42 -38.59
CA GLU A 366 1.38 -28.42 -39.78
C GLU A 366 2.28 -29.65 -39.90
N LEU A 367 2.46 -30.45 -38.82
CA LEU A 367 3.19 -31.73 -38.90
C LEU A 367 2.32 -32.90 -39.36
N ALA A 368 0.99 -32.77 -39.34
CA ALA A 368 0.05 -33.81 -39.77
C ALA A 368 -0.31 -33.76 -41.26
N ALA A 369 0.21 -32.77 -42.01
CA ALA A 369 -0.18 -32.49 -43.40
C ALA A 369 0.99 -32.44 -44.39
N ARG A 370 2.05 -33.23 -44.17
CA ARG A 370 3.07 -33.49 -45.20
C ARG A 370 3.00 -34.96 -45.65
N PRO A 371 2.75 -35.24 -46.94
CA PRO A 371 2.58 -36.59 -47.47
C PRO A 371 3.87 -37.41 -47.47
#